data_AF-A0A8H2ZR15-F1
#
_entry.id   AF-A0A8H2ZR15-F1
#
_cell.length_a   1.000
_cell.length_b   1.000
_cell.length_c   1.000
_cell.angle_alpha   90.00
_cell.angle_beta   90.00
_cell.angle_gamma   90.00
#
_symmetry.space_group_name_H-M   'P 1'
#
loop_
_entity.id
_entity.type
_entity.pdbx_description
1 polymer ?
#
loop_
_entity_poly.entity_id
_entity_poly.type
_entity_poly.pdbx_seq_one_letter_code
_entity_poly.pdbx_strand_id
1 'polypeptide(L)'
;MAPSPVTVSLRDLQSGNVSFSTLEEAFGPESLGIILVKDVPEIFVELRHSLLSYSSYLGNLPEVQLEKLENAAAKYLTGWSRGKETLKNGQVDTLKGSYYANCAFYVDPSLSCAVPTSEFSPENFPEYLSPNLWPAENVLPSFQNTFERLCRIIIDTGVLVARACDKYAEKEIPDYKRGYLEHVVKTSTTTKARLLHYFPAEAKEYSENLDDDWCATHLDHGCLTGLTSAMFINESRNPPVIPVSYTSRPTALSPLNELPASPDPTAGLYIQSRSGETVQIKIPKDCIAFQTGEALERITQGKFKAVPHYVRGVRPGIADGENEGGRIARNTIAVFTQPNLDEIVDSDMGITFGEFARGVVEKNTTK
;
A
#
# COMPACT_ATOMS: atom_id res chain seq x y z
N MET A 1 -21.86 10.05 16.77
CA MET A 1 -21.53 9.98 15.33
C MET A 1 -20.57 8.82 15.16
N ALA A 2 -20.70 8.02 14.10
CA ALA A 2 -19.71 6.99 13.82
C ALA A 2 -18.34 7.64 13.59
N PRO A 3 -17.24 7.06 14.10
CA PRO A 3 -15.91 7.62 13.90
C PRO A 3 -15.59 7.71 12.40
N SER A 4 -15.00 8.83 12.00
CA SER A 4 -14.65 9.14 10.61
C SER A 4 -13.19 9.57 10.52
N PRO A 5 -12.48 9.30 9.41
CA PRO A 5 -11.11 9.76 9.23
C PRO A 5 -10.97 11.28 9.36
N VAL A 6 -9.94 11.72 10.07
CA VAL A 6 -9.53 13.13 10.09
C VAL A 6 -9.02 13.53 8.71
N THR A 7 -9.39 14.71 8.23
CA THR A 7 -8.95 15.24 6.94
C THR A 7 -8.20 16.57 7.13
N VAL A 8 -7.01 16.68 6.54
CA VAL A 8 -6.18 17.89 6.52
C VAL A 8 -5.83 18.26 5.09
N SER A 9 -5.58 19.55 4.81
CA SER A 9 -5.10 19.96 3.49
C SER A 9 -3.59 19.77 3.36
N LEU A 10 -3.12 19.51 2.13
CA LEU A 10 -1.70 19.51 1.82
C LEU A 10 -1.04 20.85 2.22
N ARG A 11 -1.75 21.96 2.05
CA ARG A 11 -1.28 23.29 2.43
C ARG A 11 -1.03 23.43 3.93
N ASP A 12 -1.92 22.89 4.78
CA ASP A 12 -1.75 22.94 6.23
C ASP A 12 -0.53 22.11 6.67
N LEU A 13 -0.29 20.96 6.03
CA LEU A 13 0.93 20.18 6.25
C LEU A 13 2.19 20.93 5.82
N GLN A 14 2.14 21.64 4.69
CA GLN A 14 3.25 22.45 4.18
C GLN A 14 3.59 23.62 5.10
N SER A 15 2.58 24.36 5.59
CA SER A 15 2.76 25.49 6.51
C SER A 15 2.97 25.04 7.96
N GLY A 16 2.72 23.77 8.28
CA GLY A 16 2.82 23.23 9.62
C GLY A 16 1.67 23.65 10.53
N ASN A 17 0.49 23.92 9.97
CA ASN A 17 -0.73 24.35 10.65
C ASN A 17 -1.65 23.17 11.01
N VAL A 18 -1.07 22.05 11.42
CA VAL A 18 -1.83 20.90 11.96
C VAL A 18 -1.67 20.91 13.47
N SER A 19 -2.78 21.00 14.21
CA SER A 19 -2.73 21.00 15.68
C SER A 19 -2.40 19.62 16.22
N PHE A 20 -1.90 19.57 17.46
CA PHE A 20 -1.65 18.31 18.15
C PHE A 20 -2.93 17.52 18.39
N SER A 21 -4.05 18.19 18.72
CA SER A 21 -5.35 17.53 18.86
C SER A 21 -5.79 16.84 17.56
N THR A 22 -5.55 17.46 16.39
CA THR A 22 -5.85 16.83 15.09
C THR A 22 -5.02 15.57 14.86
N LEU A 23 -3.74 15.56 15.27
CA LEU A 23 -2.90 14.37 15.17
C LEU A 23 -3.32 13.28 16.16
N GLU A 24 -3.73 13.64 17.37
CA GLU A 24 -4.27 12.70 18.36
C GLU A 24 -5.60 12.09 17.90
N GLU A 25 -6.49 12.88 17.32
CA GLU A 25 -7.74 12.40 16.72
C GLU A 25 -7.49 11.47 15.52
N ALA A 26 -6.41 11.69 14.77
CA ALA A 26 -6.06 10.88 13.60
C ALA A 26 -5.32 9.58 13.97
N PHE A 27 -4.35 9.67 14.89
CA PHE A 27 -3.33 8.64 15.14
C PHE A 27 -3.20 8.19 16.59
N GLY A 28 -3.80 8.93 17.53
CA GLY A 28 -3.71 8.66 18.96
C GLY A 28 -4.33 7.32 19.38
N PRO A 29 -4.22 6.95 20.66
CA PRO A 29 -4.61 5.62 21.13
C PRO A 29 -6.09 5.29 20.99
N GLU A 30 -6.98 6.27 20.84
CA GLU A 30 -8.42 6.02 20.63
C GLU A 30 -8.88 6.34 19.20
N SER A 31 -7.94 6.70 18.31
CA SER A 31 -8.22 7.09 16.93
C SER A 31 -8.48 5.90 15.99
N LEU A 32 -8.84 6.21 14.75
CA LEU A 32 -8.85 5.25 13.64
C LEU A 32 -7.45 4.98 13.06
N GLY A 33 -6.39 5.62 13.56
CA GLY A 33 -5.01 5.43 13.06
C GLY A 33 -4.82 5.83 11.60
N ILE A 34 -5.63 6.77 11.10
CA ILE A 34 -5.62 7.17 9.70
C ILE A 34 -5.94 8.66 9.54
N ILE A 35 -5.21 9.32 8.65
CA ILE A 35 -5.46 10.69 8.22
C ILE A 35 -5.65 10.75 6.71
N LEU A 36 -6.55 11.60 6.22
CA LEU A 36 -6.71 11.91 4.81
C LEU A 36 -6.05 13.24 4.50
N VAL A 37 -5.22 13.27 3.46
CA VAL A 37 -4.63 14.49 2.92
C VAL A 37 -5.35 14.84 1.63
N LYS A 38 -6.08 15.95 1.64
CA LYS A 38 -6.78 16.51 0.47
C LYS A 38 -5.95 17.62 -0.19
N ASP A 39 -6.44 18.12 -1.32
CA ASP A 39 -5.81 19.20 -2.09
C ASP A 39 -4.40 18.80 -2.58
N VAL A 40 -4.21 17.51 -2.90
CA VAL A 40 -2.98 16.99 -3.51
C VAL A 40 -2.89 17.41 -4.98
N PRO A 41 -1.70 17.43 -5.61
CA PRO A 41 -1.54 17.89 -6.99
C PRO A 41 -2.42 17.11 -7.97
N GLU A 42 -3.03 17.77 -8.95
CA GLU A 42 -3.96 17.15 -9.93
C GLU A 42 -3.35 15.93 -10.66
N ILE A 43 -2.05 16.00 -10.96
CA ILE A 43 -1.28 14.90 -11.56
C ILE A 43 -1.31 13.60 -10.73
N PHE A 44 -1.57 13.67 -9.41
CA PHE A 44 -1.81 12.50 -8.58
C PHE A 44 -3.01 11.70 -9.08
N VAL A 45 -4.13 12.36 -9.39
CA VAL A 45 -5.36 11.71 -9.82
C VAL A 45 -5.15 10.99 -11.16
N GLU A 46 -4.44 11.63 -12.09
CA GLU A 46 -4.08 11.04 -13.39
C GLU A 46 -3.15 9.83 -13.25
N LEU A 47 -2.09 9.95 -12.44
CA LEU A 47 -1.12 8.87 -12.20
C LEU A 47 -1.77 7.71 -11.44
N ARG A 48 -2.63 8.00 -10.47
CA ARG A 48 -3.44 7.03 -9.74
C ARG A 48 -4.31 6.24 -10.71
N HIS A 49 -5.10 6.91 -11.54
CA HIS A 49 -5.98 6.26 -12.51
C HIS A 49 -5.20 5.38 -13.48
N SER A 50 -4.07 5.90 -13.98
CA SER A 50 -3.18 5.18 -14.90
C SER A 50 -2.56 3.94 -14.24
N LEU A 51 -1.93 4.07 -13.06
CA LEU A 51 -1.26 2.96 -12.39
C LEU A 51 -2.24 1.86 -11.95
N LEU A 52 -3.40 2.24 -11.44
CA LEU A 52 -4.40 1.26 -11.03
C LEU A 52 -5.05 0.55 -12.23
N SER A 53 -5.06 1.17 -13.41
CA SER A 53 -5.37 0.46 -14.66
C SER A 53 -4.29 -0.56 -15.02
N TYR A 54 -3.01 -0.20 -14.86
CA TYR A 54 -1.89 -1.14 -15.02
C TYR A 54 -1.99 -2.35 -14.10
N SER A 55 -2.56 -2.21 -12.90
CA SER A 55 -2.78 -3.36 -12.00
C SER A 55 -3.64 -4.45 -12.66
N SER A 56 -4.73 -4.07 -13.34
CA SER A 56 -5.57 -5.01 -14.10
C SER A 56 -4.85 -5.57 -15.33
N TYR A 57 -4.10 -4.75 -16.09
CA TYR A 57 -3.31 -5.26 -17.22
C TYR A 57 -2.24 -6.26 -16.76
N LEU A 58 -1.53 -5.96 -15.67
CA LEU A 58 -0.50 -6.80 -15.09
C LEU A 58 -1.11 -8.11 -14.58
N GLY A 59 -2.17 -8.04 -13.78
CA GLY A 59 -2.81 -9.24 -13.21
C GLY A 59 -3.39 -10.21 -14.25
N ASN A 60 -3.64 -9.74 -15.47
CA ASN A 60 -4.15 -10.52 -16.59
C ASN A 60 -3.09 -10.83 -17.67
N LEU A 61 -1.80 -10.59 -17.39
CA LEU A 61 -0.72 -11.04 -18.27
C LEU A 61 -0.70 -12.57 -18.40
N PRO A 62 -0.20 -13.10 -19.54
CA PRO A 62 0.07 -14.53 -19.66
C PRO A 62 0.98 -15.02 -18.54
N GLU A 63 0.76 -16.23 -18.03
CA GLU A 63 1.50 -16.83 -16.91
C GLU A 63 3.03 -16.77 -17.13
N VAL A 64 3.50 -17.09 -18.34
CA VAL A 64 4.93 -17.00 -18.72
C VAL A 64 5.54 -15.60 -18.58
N GLN A 65 4.73 -14.53 -18.62
CA GLN A 65 5.20 -13.17 -18.34
C GLN A 65 5.18 -12.86 -16.84
N LEU A 66 4.17 -13.36 -16.11
CA LEU A 66 4.07 -13.22 -14.66
C LEU A 66 5.20 -13.95 -13.94
N GLU A 67 5.56 -15.16 -14.37
CA GLU A 67 6.65 -15.97 -13.81
C GLU A 67 8.00 -15.24 -13.84
N LYS A 68 8.25 -14.43 -14.87
CA LYS A 68 9.48 -13.61 -14.98
C LYS A 68 9.56 -12.49 -13.94
N LEU A 69 8.42 -12.16 -13.33
CA LEU A 69 8.30 -11.14 -12.31
C LEU A 69 8.27 -11.77 -10.91
N GLU A 70 8.22 -13.09 -10.76
CA GLU A 70 8.24 -13.73 -9.44
C GLU A 70 9.67 -13.78 -8.86
N ASN A 71 9.79 -13.56 -7.54
CA ASN A 71 11.04 -13.70 -6.82
C ASN A 71 10.85 -14.58 -5.58
N ALA A 72 10.98 -15.89 -5.75
CA ALA A 72 10.84 -16.85 -4.66
C ALA A 72 11.91 -16.67 -3.56
N ALA A 73 13.14 -16.26 -3.91
CA ALA A 73 14.22 -16.02 -2.95
C ALA A 73 13.88 -14.86 -2.00
N ALA A 74 13.23 -13.81 -2.51
CA ALA A 74 12.69 -12.71 -1.72
C ALA A 74 11.30 -12.98 -1.12
N LYS A 75 10.90 -14.26 -1.03
CA LYS A 75 9.58 -14.69 -0.52
C LYS A 75 8.41 -14.00 -1.23
N TYR A 76 8.57 -13.69 -2.51
CA TYR A 76 7.61 -12.98 -3.36
C TYR A 76 7.27 -11.56 -2.86
N LEU A 77 8.13 -10.95 -2.04
CA LEU A 77 8.02 -9.55 -1.55
C LEU A 77 8.76 -8.54 -2.45
N THR A 78 9.22 -8.99 -3.62
CA THR A 78 9.73 -8.16 -4.72
C THR A 78 9.22 -8.77 -6.03
N GLY A 79 8.57 -7.96 -6.88
CA GLY A 79 7.91 -8.43 -8.09
C GLY A 79 6.50 -8.98 -7.85
N TRP A 80 6.06 -9.93 -8.68
CA TRP A 80 4.71 -10.51 -8.67
C TRP A 80 4.53 -11.61 -7.62
N SER A 81 3.35 -11.62 -7.00
CA SER A 81 2.89 -12.65 -6.07
C SER A 81 1.39 -12.86 -6.24
N ARG A 82 0.98 -14.10 -6.50
CA ARG A 82 -0.42 -14.55 -6.50
C ARG A 82 -0.46 -16.03 -6.14
N GLY A 83 -1.40 -16.44 -5.29
CA GLY A 83 -1.54 -17.84 -4.91
C GLY A 83 -0.33 -18.41 -4.16
N LYS A 84 0.47 -17.56 -3.50
CA LYS A 84 1.60 -17.96 -2.67
C LYS A 84 1.28 -17.88 -1.17
N GLU A 85 0.18 -17.23 -0.81
CA GLU A 85 -0.32 -17.10 0.57
C GLU A 85 -1.45 -18.12 0.81
N THR A 86 -1.44 -18.77 1.98
CA THR A 86 -2.52 -19.66 2.43
C THR A 86 -3.46 -18.91 3.37
N LEU A 87 -4.75 -18.89 3.04
CA LEU A 87 -5.83 -18.35 3.85
C LEU A 87 -6.01 -19.16 5.15
N LYS A 88 -6.71 -18.59 6.13
CA LYS A 88 -6.95 -19.23 7.44
C LYS A 88 -7.62 -20.61 7.34
N ASN A 89 -8.37 -20.86 6.27
CA ASN A 89 -9.06 -22.11 5.98
C ASN A 89 -8.18 -23.16 5.26
N GLY A 90 -6.90 -22.86 5.01
CA GLY A 90 -5.97 -23.75 4.29
C GLY A 90 -6.03 -23.64 2.76
N GLN A 91 -6.92 -22.80 2.21
CA GLN A 91 -6.98 -22.57 0.76
C GLN A 91 -5.95 -21.55 0.31
N VAL A 92 -5.50 -21.67 -0.93
CA VAL A 92 -4.57 -20.72 -1.56
C VAL A 92 -5.35 -19.47 -2.00
N ASP A 93 -4.85 -18.28 -1.66
CA ASP A 93 -5.46 -17.03 -2.10
C ASP A 93 -5.15 -16.74 -3.58
N THR A 94 -6.06 -17.11 -4.47
CA THR A 94 -5.97 -16.86 -5.92
C THR A 94 -6.70 -15.59 -6.35
N LEU A 95 -7.45 -14.94 -5.46
CA LEU A 95 -8.26 -13.74 -5.73
C LEU A 95 -7.48 -12.45 -5.50
N LYS A 96 -6.29 -12.53 -4.92
CA LYS A 96 -5.40 -11.39 -4.73
C LYS A 96 -4.08 -11.56 -5.48
N GLY A 97 -3.81 -10.62 -6.38
CA GLY A 97 -2.50 -10.37 -6.97
C GLY A 97 -1.81 -9.19 -6.28
N SER A 98 -0.51 -9.34 -6.01
CA SER A 98 0.33 -8.30 -5.44
C SER A 98 1.58 -8.12 -6.29
N TYR A 99 1.87 -6.87 -6.67
CA TYR A 99 3.14 -6.51 -7.29
C TYR A 99 3.91 -5.58 -6.34
N TYR A 100 5.07 -6.04 -5.88
CA TYR A 100 5.92 -5.33 -4.93
C TYR A 100 7.09 -4.65 -5.65
N ALA A 101 7.37 -3.40 -5.29
CA ALA A 101 8.58 -2.72 -5.71
C ALA A 101 9.21 -1.94 -4.54
N ASN A 102 10.52 -2.02 -4.43
CA ASN A 102 11.33 -1.15 -3.58
C ASN A 102 11.33 0.27 -4.14
N CYS A 103 11.16 1.25 -3.26
CA CYS A 103 11.13 2.66 -3.60
C CYS A 103 12.48 3.36 -3.42
N ALA A 104 13.59 2.62 -3.38
CA ALA A 104 14.93 3.20 -3.21
C ALA A 104 15.29 4.25 -4.29
N PHE A 105 14.68 4.13 -5.48
CA PHE A 105 14.74 5.14 -6.55
C PHE A 105 14.31 6.55 -6.07
N TYR A 106 13.50 6.65 -5.00
CA TYR A 106 13.09 7.91 -4.41
C TYR A 106 14.29 8.70 -3.90
N VAL A 107 15.22 8.01 -3.22
CA VAL A 107 16.43 8.57 -2.62
C VAL A 107 17.52 8.76 -3.68
N ASP A 108 17.77 7.73 -4.48
CA ASP A 108 18.74 7.76 -5.59
C ASP A 108 18.16 6.98 -6.78
N PRO A 109 17.92 7.61 -7.94
CA PRO A 109 17.34 6.95 -9.12
C PRO A 109 18.12 5.74 -9.64
N SER A 110 19.38 5.55 -9.25
CA SER A 110 20.19 4.38 -9.61
C SER A 110 19.92 3.14 -8.75
N LEU A 111 19.23 3.28 -7.61
CA LEU A 111 18.95 2.20 -6.68
C LEU A 111 17.68 1.43 -7.05
N SER A 112 17.79 0.10 -7.10
CA SER A 112 16.68 -0.83 -7.33
C SER A 112 16.18 -1.57 -6.08
N CYS A 113 16.88 -1.41 -4.96
CA CYS A 113 16.59 -2.04 -3.67
C CYS A 113 17.24 -1.25 -2.53
N ALA A 114 17.03 -1.69 -1.29
CA ALA A 114 17.71 -1.09 -0.14
C ALA A 114 19.24 -1.20 -0.26
N VAL A 115 19.96 -0.32 0.43
CA VAL A 115 21.43 -0.38 0.52
C VAL A 115 21.82 -1.44 1.57
N PRO A 116 22.69 -2.42 1.23
CA PRO A 116 23.18 -3.40 2.20
C PRO A 116 23.92 -2.74 3.37
N THR A 117 23.87 -3.38 4.53
CA THR A 117 24.64 -2.98 5.73
C THR A 117 25.64 -4.09 6.09
N SER A 118 26.39 -3.93 7.19
CA SER A 118 27.23 -5.00 7.72
C SER A 118 26.44 -6.23 8.18
N GLU A 119 25.16 -6.06 8.54
CA GLU A 119 24.31 -7.12 9.06
C GLU A 119 23.32 -7.67 8.03
N PHE A 120 22.88 -6.82 7.10
CA PHE A 120 21.86 -7.17 6.11
C PHE A 120 22.45 -7.14 4.71
N SER A 121 22.36 -8.28 4.02
CA SER A 121 22.89 -8.52 2.68
C SER A 121 21.83 -9.20 1.79
N PRO A 122 21.96 -9.14 0.46
CA PRO A 122 21.06 -9.88 -0.44
C PRO A 122 20.96 -11.38 -0.12
N GLU A 123 22.00 -11.97 0.45
CA GLU A 123 22.05 -13.39 0.79
C GLU A 123 21.22 -13.75 2.04
N ASN A 124 21.11 -12.84 3.01
CA ASN A 124 20.45 -13.12 4.29
C ASN A 124 19.13 -12.33 4.51
N PHE A 125 18.86 -11.32 3.70
CA PHE A 125 17.62 -10.55 3.76
C PHE A 125 17.14 -10.08 2.37
N PRO A 126 16.94 -11.02 1.43
CA PRO A 126 16.56 -10.73 0.05
C PRO A 126 15.22 -10.00 -0.09
N GLU A 127 14.35 -10.04 0.93
CA GLU A 127 13.03 -9.40 0.94
C GLU A 127 13.11 -7.87 0.77
N TYR A 128 14.18 -7.25 1.26
CA TYR A 128 14.47 -5.82 1.09
C TYR A 128 15.61 -5.53 0.11
N LEU A 129 16.52 -6.50 -0.06
CA LEU A 129 17.78 -6.32 -0.77
C LEU A 129 17.81 -6.98 -2.16
N SER A 130 16.71 -7.58 -2.61
CA SER A 130 16.56 -8.00 -4.00
C SER A 130 16.18 -6.81 -4.89
N PRO A 131 16.80 -6.66 -6.09
CA PRO A 131 16.45 -5.61 -7.03
C PRO A 131 15.02 -5.77 -7.55
N ASN A 132 14.37 -4.65 -7.86
CA ASN A 132 13.06 -4.63 -8.50
C ASN A 132 13.03 -5.45 -9.81
N LEU A 133 11.96 -6.23 -9.99
CA LEU A 133 11.67 -6.98 -11.22
C LEU A 133 10.62 -6.25 -12.04
N TRP A 134 11.03 -5.27 -12.84
CA TRP A 134 10.11 -4.50 -13.68
C TRP A 134 9.62 -5.30 -14.90
N PRO A 135 8.32 -5.24 -15.24
CA PRO A 135 7.84 -5.67 -16.54
C PRO A 135 8.63 -5.02 -17.68
N ALA A 136 8.96 -5.80 -18.70
CA ALA A 136 9.66 -5.26 -19.86
C ALA A 136 8.80 -4.20 -20.56
N GLU A 137 9.43 -3.13 -21.06
CA GLU A 137 8.74 -2.01 -21.75
C GLU A 137 7.92 -2.45 -22.97
N ASN A 138 8.28 -3.56 -23.62
CA ASN A 138 7.50 -4.13 -24.72
C ASN A 138 6.29 -4.96 -24.26
N VAL A 139 6.16 -5.23 -22.96
CA VAL A 139 5.06 -5.98 -22.34
C VAL A 139 4.11 -5.01 -21.64
N LEU A 140 4.61 -4.16 -20.74
CA LEU A 140 3.84 -3.11 -20.08
C LEU A 140 4.59 -1.77 -20.21
N PRO A 141 4.43 -1.06 -21.35
CA PRO A 141 5.16 0.19 -21.60
C PRO A 141 4.81 1.26 -20.56
N SER A 142 5.78 2.07 -20.14
CA SER A 142 5.61 3.15 -19.15
C SER A 142 5.14 2.72 -17.75
N PHE A 143 5.06 1.42 -17.46
CA PHE A 143 4.63 0.92 -16.15
C PHE A 143 5.56 1.41 -15.04
N GLN A 144 6.86 1.19 -15.18
CA GLN A 144 7.86 1.62 -14.20
C GLN A 144 7.78 3.14 -13.96
N ASN A 145 7.78 3.94 -15.04
CA ASN A 145 7.73 5.40 -14.91
C ASN A 145 6.48 5.88 -14.16
N THR A 146 5.32 5.31 -14.47
CA THR A 146 4.05 5.69 -13.83
C THR A 146 4.04 5.27 -12.36
N PHE A 147 4.55 4.08 -12.05
CA PHE A 147 4.70 3.55 -10.70
C PHE A 147 5.58 4.47 -9.85
N GLU A 148 6.78 4.77 -10.34
CA GLU A 148 7.75 5.61 -9.62
C GLU A 148 7.21 7.02 -9.38
N ARG A 149 6.59 7.64 -10.40
CA ARG A 149 6.02 8.99 -10.28
C ARG A 149 4.90 9.06 -9.25
N LEU A 150 4.00 8.08 -9.22
CA LEU A 150 2.94 8.04 -8.20
C LEU A 150 3.53 7.84 -6.81
N CYS A 151 4.49 6.91 -6.66
CA CYS A 151 5.14 6.66 -5.38
C CYS A 151 5.88 7.90 -4.86
N ARG A 152 6.55 8.68 -5.72
CA ARG A 152 7.19 9.95 -5.33
C ARG A 152 6.20 10.91 -4.69
N ILE A 153 5.02 11.12 -5.29
CA ILE A 153 3.99 12.01 -4.73
C ILE A 153 3.50 11.51 -3.37
N ILE A 154 3.27 10.20 -3.25
CA ILE A 154 2.81 9.59 -1.99
C ILE A 154 3.88 9.74 -0.90
N ILE A 155 5.15 9.47 -1.21
CA ILE A 155 6.26 9.60 -0.25
C ILE A 155 6.47 11.07 0.12
N ASP A 156 6.50 11.99 -0.84
CA ASP A 156 6.62 13.44 -0.58
C ASP A 156 5.52 13.95 0.36
N THR A 157 4.29 13.48 0.16
CA THR A 157 3.18 13.81 1.06
C THR A 157 3.38 13.17 2.44
N GLY A 158 3.87 11.93 2.48
CA GLY A 158 4.21 11.21 3.72
C GLY A 158 5.29 11.89 4.54
N VAL A 159 6.30 12.50 3.90
CA VAL A 159 7.33 13.32 4.57
C VAL A 159 6.69 14.48 5.33
N LEU A 160 5.66 15.13 4.77
CA LEU A 160 4.98 16.24 5.43
C LEU A 160 4.13 15.78 6.61
N VAL A 161 3.47 14.63 6.50
CA VAL A 161 2.74 13.99 7.62
C VAL A 161 3.72 13.59 8.73
N ALA A 162 4.83 12.97 8.37
CA ALA A 162 5.90 12.60 9.30
C ALA A 162 6.45 13.80 10.07
N ARG A 163 6.67 14.93 9.39
CA ARG A 163 7.08 16.18 10.03
C ARG A 163 6.04 16.75 10.99
N ALA A 164 4.75 16.59 10.71
CA ALA A 164 3.69 16.98 11.65
C ALA A 164 3.72 16.09 12.90
N CYS A 165 3.90 14.78 12.72
CA CYS A 165 4.10 13.81 13.81
C CYS A 165 5.36 14.13 14.63
N ASP A 166 6.48 14.50 14.01
CA ASP A 166 7.70 14.91 14.71
C ASP A 166 7.46 16.10 15.65
N LYS A 167 6.76 17.13 15.18
CA LYS A 167 6.44 18.30 16.03
C LYS A 167 5.65 17.93 17.28
N TYR A 168 4.73 16.96 17.16
CA TYR A 168 4.00 16.40 18.30
C TYR A 168 4.93 15.61 19.22
N ALA A 169 5.71 14.67 18.66
CA ALA A 169 6.61 13.80 19.40
C ALA A 169 7.69 14.60 20.17
N GLU A 170 8.29 15.61 19.55
CA GLU A 170 9.25 16.53 20.18
C GLU A 170 8.69 17.22 21.43
N LYS A 171 7.37 17.42 21.50
CA LYS A 171 6.70 18.04 22.64
C LYS A 171 6.31 17.03 23.71
N GLU A 172 5.79 15.87 23.29
CA GLU A 172 5.08 14.92 24.13
C GLU A 172 5.91 13.73 24.60
N ILE A 173 7.08 13.52 24.01
CA ILE A 173 7.95 12.36 24.27
C ILE A 173 9.32 12.86 24.75
N PRO A 174 9.68 12.58 26.02
CA PRO A 174 11.02 12.86 26.52
C PRO A 174 12.10 12.23 25.66
N ASP A 175 13.19 12.97 25.43
CA ASP A 175 14.37 12.51 24.68
C ASP A 175 14.11 12.12 23.21
N TYR A 176 12.96 12.50 22.65
CA TYR A 176 12.68 12.28 21.23
C TYR A 176 13.70 12.99 20.34
N LYS A 177 14.30 12.22 19.41
CA LYS A 177 15.25 12.78 18.44
C LYS A 177 14.51 13.70 17.47
N ARG A 178 14.83 14.99 17.54
CA ARG A 178 14.26 16.03 16.68
C ARG A 178 14.27 15.64 15.20
N GLY A 179 13.11 15.75 14.53
CA GLY A 179 12.97 15.46 13.09
C GLY A 179 13.24 14.01 12.67
N TYR A 180 13.18 13.05 13.60
CA TYR A 180 13.55 11.66 13.32
C TYR A 180 12.63 11.00 12.29
N LEU A 181 11.31 11.17 12.39
CA LEU A 181 10.38 10.50 11.50
C LEU A 181 10.41 11.10 10.08
N GLU A 182 10.49 12.42 9.96
CA GLU A 182 10.69 13.11 8.68
C GLU A 182 11.96 12.62 8.00
N HIS A 183 13.06 12.49 8.76
CA HIS A 183 14.31 11.93 8.25
C HIS A 183 14.11 10.53 7.71
N VAL A 184 13.58 9.62 8.53
CA VAL A 184 13.29 8.22 8.16
C VAL A 184 12.51 8.13 6.85
N VAL A 185 11.38 8.83 6.74
CA VAL A 185 10.52 8.74 5.55
C VAL A 185 11.22 9.31 4.31
N LYS A 186 12.03 10.36 4.48
CA LYS A 186 12.69 11.07 3.38
C LYS A 186 13.94 10.35 2.86
N THR A 187 14.67 9.65 3.71
CA THR A 187 15.99 9.09 3.36
C THR A 187 16.02 7.56 3.32
N SER A 188 14.90 6.90 3.59
CA SER A 188 14.84 5.46 3.58
C SER A 188 14.91 4.85 2.18
N THR A 189 15.77 3.86 2.04
CA THR A 189 15.88 2.99 0.87
C THR A 189 15.08 1.69 1.02
N THR A 190 14.45 1.45 2.19
CA THR A 190 13.64 0.27 2.49
C THR A 190 12.14 0.48 2.25
N THR A 191 11.71 1.72 1.97
CA THR A 191 10.34 2.01 1.57
C THR A 191 9.92 1.08 0.44
N LYS A 192 8.74 0.48 0.56
CA LYS A 192 8.24 -0.54 -0.37
C LYS A 192 6.81 -0.22 -0.76
N ALA A 193 6.48 -0.39 -2.02
CA ALA A 193 5.13 -0.25 -2.53
C ALA A 193 4.57 -1.61 -2.93
N ARG A 194 3.27 -1.81 -2.68
CA ARG A 194 2.49 -2.97 -3.07
C ARG A 194 1.31 -2.48 -3.90
N LEU A 195 1.36 -2.72 -5.20
CA LEU A 195 0.24 -2.55 -6.11
C LEU A 195 -0.63 -3.80 -6.05
N LEU A 196 -1.90 -3.64 -5.71
CA LEU A 196 -2.85 -4.73 -5.53
C LEU A 196 -3.84 -4.79 -6.67
N HIS A 197 -4.08 -6.01 -7.14
CA HIS A 197 -5.17 -6.36 -8.03
C HIS A 197 -6.01 -7.43 -7.34
N TYR A 198 -7.24 -7.09 -6.98
CA TYR A 198 -8.19 -8.07 -6.52
C TYR A 198 -9.06 -8.50 -7.70
N PHE A 199 -8.94 -9.78 -8.05
CA PHE A 199 -9.59 -10.37 -9.21
C PHE A 199 -11.11 -10.42 -9.00
N PRO A 200 -11.91 -10.32 -10.08
CA PRO A 200 -13.34 -10.58 -9.99
C PRO A 200 -13.60 -12.01 -9.52
N ALA A 201 -14.25 -12.16 -8.37
CA ALA A 201 -14.59 -13.47 -7.81
C ALA A 201 -15.71 -14.15 -8.61
N GLU A 202 -15.63 -15.46 -8.76
CA GLU A 202 -16.70 -16.26 -9.35
C GLU A 202 -17.69 -16.78 -8.30
N ALA A 203 -18.95 -17.03 -8.70
CA ALA A 203 -19.98 -17.53 -7.78
C ALA A 203 -19.63 -18.87 -7.11
N LYS A 204 -18.75 -19.68 -7.71
CA LYS A 204 -18.29 -20.96 -7.15
C LYS A 204 -17.23 -20.81 -6.07
N GLU A 205 -16.54 -19.67 -6.03
CA GLU A 205 -15.49 -19.35 -5.07
C GLU A 205 -16.07 -18.69 -3.81
N TYR A 206 -17.37 -18.35 -3.83
CA TYR A 206 -18.08 -17.75 -2.72
C TYR A 206 -18.81 -18.82 -1.90
N SER A 207 -18.47 -18.94 -0.62
CA SER A 207 -19.24 -19.72 0.35
C SER A 207 -19.72 -18.80 1.46
N GLU A 208 -20.98 -18.96 1.90
CA GLU A 208 -21.65 -18.04 2.83
C GLU A 208 -20.97 -17.91 4.21
N ASN A 209 -20.04 -18.82 4.55
CA ASN A 209 -19.23 -18.77 5.78
C ASN A 209 -17.87 -18.08 5.61
N LEU A 210 -17.58 -17.55 4.42
CA LEU A 210 -16.39 -16.78 4.13
C LEU A 210 -16.72 -15.30 4.37
N ASP A 211 -16.62 -14.86 5.61
CA ASP A 211 -16.24 -13.47 5.94
C ASP A 211 -14.77 -13.27 5.47
N ASP A 212 -14.52 -13.50 4.18
CA ASP A 212 -13.19 -13.59 3.59
C ASP A 212 -12.63 -12.19 3.44
N ASP A 213 -11.89 -11.80 4.47
CA ASP A 213 -10.89 -10.77 4.43
C ASP A 213 -9.87 -11.12 3.32
N TRP A 214 -10.10 -10.66 2.08
CA TRP A 214 -9.15 -10.78 0.95
C TRP A 214 -7.76 -10.26 1.34
N CYS A 215 -7.70 -9.37 2.33
CA CYS A 215 -6.53 -9.20 3.17
C CYS A 215 -6.94 -9.38 4.63
N ALA A 216 -6.54 -10.49 5.27
CA ALA A 216 -6.82 -10.78 6.68
C ALA A 216 -6.46 -9.61 7.60
N THR A 217 -7.16 -9.50 8.74
CA THR A 217 -6.80 -8.53 9.79
C THR A 217 -5.31 -8.58 10.10
N HIS A 218 -4.62 -7.46 9.89
CA HIS A 218 -3.19 -7.32 10.13
C HIS A 218 -2.84 -5.89 10.55
N LEU A 219 -1.60 -5.72 11.02
CA LEU A 219 -0.96 -4.43 11.24
C LEU A 219 0.09 -4.21 10.17
N ASP A 220 0.25 -2.97 9.72
CA ASP A 220 1.41 -2.60 8.91
C ASP A 220 2.64 -2.45 9.80
N HIS A 221 3.80 -2.88 9.31
CA HIS A 221 5.02 -2.88 10.15
C HIS A 221 5.80 -1.56 10.07
N GLY A 222 5.59 -0.77 9.00
CA GLY A 222 6.32 0.48 8.77
C GLY A 222 5.90 1.61 9.70
N CYS A 223 6.29 2.83 9.32
CA CYS A 223 5.89 4.03 10.05
C CYS A 223 4.49 4.49 9.60
N LEU A 224 4.40 4.87 8.33
CA LEU A 224 3.16 5.34 7.70
C LEU A 224 2.93 4.57 6.39
N THR A 225 1.71 4.12 6.16
CA THR A 225 1.30 3.51 4.89
C THR A 225 0.48 4.50 4.10
N GLY A 226 1.05 4.99 3.00
CA GLY A 226 0.35 5.82 2.03
C GLY A 226 -0.59 4.99 1.16
N LEU A 227 -1.88 5.28 1.18
CA LEU A 227 -2.93 4.54 0.49
C LEU A 227 -3.66 5.46 -0.49
N THR A 228 -3.89 4.96 -1.70
CA THR A 228 -4.81 5.62 -2.64
C THR A 228 -6.24 5.13 -2.43
N SER A 229 -7.21 5.87 -2.97
CA SER A 229 -8.59 5.37 -3.13
C SER A 229 -8.61 3.99 -3.85
N ALA A 230 -9.70 3.24 -3.78
CA ALA A 230 -9.80 2.00 -4.57
C ALA A 230 -10.37 2.35 -5.95
N MET A 231 -9.75 1.83 -7.02
CA MET A 231 -10.31 1.89 -8.37
C MET A 231 -11.11 0.61 -8.61
N PHE A 232 -12.35 0.74 -9.09
CA PHE A 232 -13.19 -0.40 -9.46
C PHE A 232 -13.37 -0.44 -10.97
N ILE A 233 -13.19 -1.60 -11.58
CA ILE A 233 -13.23 -1.77 -13.04
C ILE A 233 -14.15 -2.93 -13.35
N ASN A 234 -15.10 -2.71 -14.27
CA ASN A 234 -15.82 -3.81 -14.90
C ASN A 234 -14.98 -4.39 -16.04
N GLU A 235 -14.23 -5.47 -15.75
CA GLU A 235 -13.32 -6.11 -16.69
C GLU A 235 -14.05 -6.87 -17.80
N SER A 236 -15.35 -7.18 -17.64
CA SER A 236 -16.16 -7.71 -18.74
C SER A 236 -16.40 -6.65 -19.83
N ARG A 237 -16.57 -5.38 -19.43
CA ARG A 237 -16.80 -4.26 -20.36
C ARG A 237 -15.50 -3.57 -20.78
N ASN A 238 -14.45 -3.69 -19.98
CA ASN A 238 -13.12 -3.14 -20.24
C ASN A 238 -12.08 -4.24 -20.09
N PRO A 239 -12.01 -5.20 -21.02
CA PRO A 239 -11.05 -6.30 -20.93
C PRO A 239 -9.62 -5.74 -20.86
N PRO A 240 -8.83 -6.10 -19.83
CA PRO A 240 -7.46 -5.60 -19.66
C PRO A 240 -6.50 -6.33 -20.63
N VAL A 241 -6.77 -6.23 -21.92
CA VAL A 241 -5.97 -6.85 -22.98
C VAL A 241 -4.99 -5.82 -23.53
N ILE A 242 -3.71 -6.20 -23.60
CA ILE A 242 -2.68 -5.36 -24.19
C ILE A 242 -2.85 -5.38 -25.72
N PRO A 243 -3.03 -4.23 -26.38
CA PRO A 243 -3.21 -4.18 -27.83
C PRO A 243 -1.94 -4.68 -28.54
N VAL A 244 -2.04 -5.81 -29.23
CA VAL A 244 -0.94 -6.33 -30.07
C VAL A 244 -1.10 -5.73 -31.47
N SER A 245 -0.41 -4.61 -31.73
CA SER A 245 -0.31 -4.05 -33.08
C SER A 245 1.08 -4.31 -33.68
N TYR A 246 1.11 -4.89 -34.88
CA TYR A 246 2.33 -5.12 -35.65
C TYR A 246 2.94 -3.82 -36.23
N THR A 247 2.19 -2.72 -36.24
CA THR A 247 2.56 -1.48 -36.95
C THR A 247 2.89 -0.31 -36.02
N SER A 248 2.53 -0.38 -34.74
CA SER A 248 2.91 0.62 -33.73
C SER A 248 2.80 0.02 -32.32
N ARG A 249 3.88 0.08 -31.54
CA ARG A 249 3.83 -0.22 -30.11
C ARG A 249 3.44 1.06 -29.36
N PRO A 250 2.40 1.05 -28.53
CA PRO A 250 2.02 2.23 -27.77
C PRO A 250 3.13 2.59 -26.77
N THR A 251 3.37 3.87 -26.56
CA THR A 251 4.33 4.36 -25.56
C THR A 251 3.80 4.24 -24.13
N ALA A 252 2.48 4.13 -23.96
CA ALA A 252 1.79 3.84 -22.70
C ALA A 252 0.43 3.18 -23.01
N LEU A 253 -0.09 2.38 -22.09
CA LEU A 253 -1.44 1.81 -22.20
C LEU A 253 -2.50 2.84 -21.81
N SER A 254 -3.66 2.78 -22.46
CA SER A 254 -4.80 3.62 -22.11
C SER A 254 -5.35 3.24 -20.73
N PRO A 255 -5.63 4.21 -19.84
CA PRO A 255 -6.34 3.94 -18.59
C PRO A 255 -7.69 3.27 -18.85
N LEU A 256 -8.04 2.29 -18.02
CA LEU A 256 -9.30 1.57 -18.08
C LEU A 256 -10.43 2.42 -17.47
N ASN A 257 -11.67 2.19 -17.87
CA ASN A 257 -12.80 2.94 -17.33
C ASN A 257 -13.03 2.62 -15.84
N GLU A 258 -12.88 3.62 -14.98
CA GLU A 258 -13.15 3.51 -13.54
C GLU A 258 -14.65 3.69 -13.26
N LEU A 259 -15.22 2.81 -12.45
CA LEU A 259 -16.59 2.98 -11.95
C LEU A 259 -16.69 4.19 -10.99
N PRO A 260 -17.82 4.90 -10.93
CA PRO A 260 -17.97 6.06 -10.06
C PRO A 260 -17.80 5.71 -8.57
N ALA A 261 -18.23 4.52 -8.16
CA ALA A 261 -18.07 3.96 -6.83
C ALA A 261 -18.04 2.42 -6.88
N SER A 262 -17.77 1.77 -5.74
CA SER A 262 -17.95 0.33 -5.61
C SER A 262 -19.43 -0.02 -5.84
N PRO A 263 -19.74 -0.98 -6.74
CA PRO A 263 -21.11 -1.49 -6.86
C PRO A 263 -21.52 -2.34 -5.65
N ASP A 264 -20.55 -2.88 -4.90
CA ASP A 264 -20.82 -3.59 -3.64
C ASP A 264 -20.56 -2.66 -2.45
N PRO A 265 -21.58 -2.33 -1.64
CA PRO A 265 -21.41 -1.47 -0.48
C PRO A 265 -20.51 -2.08 0.61
N THR A 266 -20.33 -3.41 0.61
CA THR A 266 -19.47 -4.11 1.59
C THR A 266 -18.03 -4.30 1.13
N ALA A 267 -17.69 -3.90 -0.09
CA ALA A 267 -16.32 -3.92 -0.57
C ALA A 267 -15.59 -2.66 -0.12
N GLY A 268 -14.38 -2.80 0.43
CA GLY A 268 -13.61 -1.66 0.90
C GLY A 268 -12.52 -2.00 1.91
N LEU A 269 -11.86 -0.94 2.37
CA LEU A 269 -10.93 -0.98 3.49
C LEU A 269 -11.72 -0.83 4.78
N TYR A 270 -11.43 -1.69 5.76
CA TYR A 270 -12.05 -1.67 7.08
C TYR A 270 -10.98 -1.56 8.16
N ILE A 271 -11.21 -0.67 9.11
CA ILE A 271 -10.38 -0.53 10.31
C ILE A 271 -11.18 -1.08 11.49
N GLN A 272 -10.53 -1.91 12.30
CA GLN A 272 -11.05 -2.30 13.60
C GLN A 272 -10.60 -1.27 14.62
N SER A 273 -11.55 -0.45 15.08
CA SER A 273 -11.29 0.50 16.16
C SER A 273 -11.01 -0.25 17.46
N ARG A 274 -10.38 0.45 18.39
CA ARG A 274 -10.04 -0.11 19.71
C ARG A 274 -11.25 -0.21 20.65
N SER A 275 -12.34 0.49 20.33
CA SER A 275 -13.65 0.28 20.96
C SER A 275 -14.36 -0.99 20.46
N GLY A 276 -13.76 -1.74 19.54
CA GLY A 276 -14.33 -2.95 18.94
C GLY A 276 -15.28 -2.68 17.77
N GLU A 277 -15.40 -1.43 17.33
CA GLU A 277 -16.20 -1.07 16.17
C GLU A 277 -15.42 -1.31 14.88
N THR A 278 -16.09 -1.80 13.84
CA THR A 278 -15.51 -1.92 12.50
C THR A 278 -15.99 -0.77 11.64
N VAL A 279 -15.06 -0.01 11.06
CA VAL A 279 -15.34 1.20 10.28
C VAL A 279 -14.83 1.05 8.86
N GLN A 280 -15.73 1.23 7.88
CA GLN A 280 -15.35 1.26 6.47
C GLN A 280 -14.76 2.63 6.10
N ILE A 281 -13.55 2.63 5.57
CA ILE A 281 -12.85 3.86 5.16
C ILE A 281 -13.11 4.13 3.68
N LYS A 282 -13.64 5.33 3.40
CA LYS A 282 -13.83 5.84 2.03
C LYS A 282 -12.83 6.96 1.77
N ILE A 283 -11.81 6.66 0.99
CA ILE A 283 -10.78 7.62 0.58
C ILE A 283 -11.26 8.30 -0.72
N PRO A 284 -11.43 9.64 -0.76
CA PRO A 284 -11.71 10.36 -2.00
C PRO A 284 -10.61 10.17 -3.06
N LYS A 285 -10.96 10.28 -4.35
CA LYS A 285 -10.03 10.01 -5.47
C LYS A 285 -8.87 11.01 -5.54
N ASP A 286 -9.11 12.21 -5.01
CA ASP A 286 -8.22 13.36 -4.88
C ASP A 286 -7.58 13.47 -3.49
N CYS A 287 -7.60 12.38 -2.71
CA CYS A 287 -6.93 12.29 -1.42
C CYS A 287 -5.90 11.16 -1.39
N ILE A 288 -4.89 11.34 -0.54
CA ILE A 288 -3.98 10.28 -0.10
C ILE A 288 -4.26 10.02 1.38
N ALA A 289 -4.49 8.76 1.75
CA ALA A 289 -4.60 8.40 3.16
C ALA A 289 -3.24 7.97 3.71
N PHE A 290 -2.96 8.26 4.98
CA PHE A 290 -1.81 7.72 5.69
C PHE A 290 -2.30 6.99 6.93
N GLN A 291 -2.00 5.69 6.99
CA GLN A 291 -2.33 4.83 8.12
C GLN A 291 -1.09 4.55 8.96
N THR A 292 -1.24 4.41 10.27
CA THR A 292 -0.14 4.15 11.21
C THR A 292 0.28 2.68 11.22
N GLY A 293 1.58 2.44 11.30
CA GLY A 293 2.17 1.10 11.47
C GLY A 293 2.92 0.92 12.79
N GLU A 294 3.37 -0.31 13.04
CA GLU A 294 3.99 -0.74 14.30
C GLU A 294 5.33 -0.04 14.59
N ALA A 295 6.14 0.28 13.57
CA ALA A 295 7.37 1.03 13.81
C ALA A 295 7.06 2.42 14.35
N LEU A 296 6.07 3.13 13.80
CA LEU A 296 5.65 4.44 14.33
C LEU A 296 5.16 4.32 15.77
N GLU A 297 4.40 3.27 16.09
CA GLU A 297 3.95 3.03 17.46
C GLU A 297 5.12 2.89 18.44
N ARG A 298 6.17 2.16 18.07
CA ARG A 298 7.38 2.02 18.90
C ARG A 298 8.14 3.33 19.02
N ILE A 299 8.40 4.00 17.90
CA ILE A 299 9.10 5.29 17.82
C ILE A 299 8.41 6.34 18.70
N THR A 300 7.07 6.30 18.76
CA THR A 300 6.27 7.26 19.52
C THR A 300 5.86 6.77 20.92
N GLN A 301 6.44 5.67 21.40
CA GLN A 301 6.14 5.08 22.72
C GLN A 301 4.62 4.89 22.95
N GLY A 302 3.90 4.51 21.89
CA GLY A 302 2.46 4.30 21.91
C GLY A 302 1.59 5.55 21.93
N LYS A 303 2.17 6.76 21.77
CA LYS A 303 1.39 8.00 21.59
C LYS A 303 0.61 7.97 20.29
N PHE A 304 1.23 7.47 19.22
CA PHE A 304 0.51 7.01 18.05
C PHE A 304 0.48 5.48 18.05
N LYS A 305 -0.59 4.91 17.53
CA LYS A 305 -0.85 3.47 17.65
C LYS A 305 -1.16 2.89 16.28
N ALA A 306 -0.57 1.74 15.97
CA ALA A 306 -0.90 0.96 14.78
C ALA A 306 -2.36 0.50 14.85
N VAL A 307 -2.99 0.25 13.70
CA VAL A 307 -4.40 -0.15 13.62
C VAL A 307 -4.63 -1.44 12.86
N PRO A 308 -5.35 -2.41 13.47
CA PRO A 308 -5.75 -3.60 12.75
C PRO A 308 -6.74 -3.24 11.65
N HIS A 309 -6.47 -3.70 10.44
CA HIS A 309 -7.30 -3.42 9.29
C HIS A 309 -7.34 -4.60 8.34
N TYR A 310 -8.38 -4.62 7.50
CA TYR A 310 -8.61 -5.67 6.52
C TYR A 310 -9.30 -5.10 5.28
N VAL A 311 -9.29 -5.86 4.18
CA VAL A 311 -9.94 -5.47 2.94
C VAL A 311 -10.92 -6.55 2.51
N ARG A 312 -12.13 -6.12 2.17
CA ARG A 312 -13.12 -6.92 1.43
C ARG A 312 -13.14 -6.43 0.00
N GLY A 313 -13.22 -7.32 -0.97
CA GLY A 313 -13.57 -6.88 -2.31
C GLY A 313 -14.96 -7.27 -2.73
N VAL A 314 -15.20 -7.18 -4.03
CA VAL A 314 -16.55 -7.16 -4.60
C VAL A 314 -17.10 -8.58 -4.66
N ARG A 315 -18.27 -8.79 -4.05
CA ARG A 315 -18.94 -10.09 -4.09
C ARG A 315 -19.40 -10.44 -5.51
N PRO A 316 -19.38 -11.73 -5.91
CA PRO A 316 -19.80 -12.14 -7.23
C PRO A 316 -21.22 -11.71 -7.56
N GLY A 317 -21.42 -11.22 -8.79
CA GLY A 317 -22.74 -10.82 -9.29
C GLY A 317 -23.30 -9.53 -8.67
N ILE A 318 -22.60 -8.89 -7.73
CA ILE A 318 -23.01 -7.60 -7.16
C ILE A 318 -22.53 -6.47 -8.09
N ALA A 319 -23.39 -6.14 -9.05
CA ALA A 319 -23.30 -4.97 -9.90
C ALA A 319 -24.69 -4.59 -10.42
N ASP A 320 -24.92 -3.29 -10.60
CA ASP A 320 -26.21 -2.73 -10.97
C ASP A 320 -26.18 -1.99 -12.31
N GLY A 321 -27.38 -1.73 -12.85
CA GLY A 321 -27.57 -0.99 -14.10
C GLY A 321 -26.80 -1.60 -15.26
N GLU A 322 -26.02 -0.77 -15.96
CA GLU A 322 -25.23 -1.21 -17.11
C GLU A 322 -24.04 -2.13 -16.76
N ASN A 323 -23.79 -2.37 -15.48
CA ASN A 323 -22.73 -3.25 -15.00
C ASN A 323 -23.25 -4.60 -14.47
N GLU A 324 -24.56 -4.85 -14.52
CA GLU A 324 -25.18 -6.09 -14.05
C GLU A 324 -24.49 -7.33 -14.64
N GLY A 325 -24.17 -8.30 -13.78
CA GLY A 325 -23.41 -9.51 -14.15
C GLY A 325 -21.96 -9.26 -14.53
N GLY A 326 -21.44 -8.04 -14.35
CA GLY A 326 -20.07 -7.66 -14.66
C GLY A 326 -19.03 -8.31 -13.72
N ARG A 327 -17.85 -8.56 -14.27
CA ARG A 327 -16.67 -9.02 -13.50
C ARG A 327 -15.95 -7.80 -12.94
N ILE A 328 -16.18 -7.49 -11.67
CA ILE A 328 -15.67 -6.26 -11.04
C ILE A 328 -14.34 -6.53 -10.32
N ALA A 329 -13.26 -5.92 -10.82
CA ALA A 329 -11.97 -5.89 -10.15
C ALA A 329 -11.87 -4.70 -9.20
N ARG A 330 -11.03 -4.83 -8.17
CA ARG A 330 -10.65 -3.73 -7.26
C ARG A 330 -9.14 -3.55 -7.28
N ASN A 331 -8.66 -2.35 -7.57
CA ASN A 331 -7.24 -2.03 -7.61
C ASN A 331 -6.91 -0.92 -6.61
N THR A 332 -5.76 -1.02 -5.93
CA THR A 332 -5.21 0.06 -5.10
C THR A 332 -3.71 -0.12 -4.96
N ILE A 333 -3.02 0.89 -4.43
CA ILE A 333 -1.60 0.81 -4.06
C ILE A 333 -1.43 1.24 -2.61
N ALA A 334 -0.58 0.49 -1.90
CA ALA A 334 -0.09 0.81 -0.57
C ALA A 334 1.42 1.09 -0.65
N VAL A 335 1.87 2.21 -0.09
CA VAL A 335 3.29 2.61 -0.02
C VAL A 335 3.71 2.65 1.44
N PHE A 336 4.45 1.62 1.86
CA PHE A 336 4.92 1.44 3.22
C PHE A 336 6.21 2.24 3.43
N THR A 337 6.09 3.43 4.02
CA THR A 337 7.26 4.21 4.44
C THR A 337 7.86 3.57 5.68
N GLN A 338 9.12 3.18 5.59
CA GLN A 338 9.80 2.32 6.56
C GLN A 338 11.17 2.90 6.91
N PRO A 339 11.69 2.75 8.13
CA PRO A 339 13.07 3.08 8.46
C PRO A 339 14.09 2.23 7.69
N ASN A 340 15.32 2.74 7.49
CA ASN A 340 16.41 1.93 6.97
C ASN A 340 16.71 0.75 7.91
N LEU A 341 17.34 -0.32 7.40
CA LEU A 341 17.52 -1.56 8.14
C LEU A 341 18.31 -1.40 9.45
N ASP A 342 19.21 -0.42 9.51
CA ASP A 342 20.05 -0.07 10.65
C ASP A 342 19.44 1.01 11.57
N GLU A 343 18.29 1.59 11.21
CA GLU A 343 17.63 2.60 12.03
C GLU A 343 17.04 1.97 13.30
N ILE A 344 17.35 2.55 14.46
CA ILE A 344 16.81 2.12 15.75
C ILE A 344 15.35 2.56 15.84
N VAL A 345 14.43 1.61 15.99
CA VAL A 345 12.97 1.86 16.11
C VAL A 345 12.44 1.67 17.52
N ASP A 346 13.25 1.08 18.40
CA ASP A 346 12.97 0.92 19.82
C ASP A 346 14.23 1.33 20.59
N SER A 347 14.19 2.55 21.15
CA SER A 347 15.34 3.12 21.88
C SER A 347 15.62 2.39 23.18
N ASP A 348 14.61 1.81 23.81
CA ASP A 348 14.73 1.18 25.13
C ASP A 348 15.39 -0.19 25.01
N MET A 349 15.05 -0.93 23.95
CA MET A 349 15.62 -2.26 23.66
C MET A 349 16.82 -2.21 22.70
N GLY A 350 17.05 -1.06 22.04
CA GLY A 350 18.10 -0.91 21.02
C GLY A 350 17.84 -1.71 19.74
N ILE A 351 16.57 -2.00 19.42
CA ILE A 351 16.20 -2.84 18.27
C ILE A 351 16.19 -2.01 16.98
N THR A 352 16.87 -2.51 15.96
CA THR A 352 16.85 -1.93 14.61
C THR A 352 15.60 -2.33 13.83
N PHE A 353 15.24 -1.55 12.81
CA PHE A 353 14.14 -1.89 11.93
C PHE A 353 14.36 -3.21 11.21
N GLY A 354 15.60 -3.51 10.78
CA GLY A 354 15.89 -4.77 10.10
C GLY A 354 15.67 -5.99 10.99
N GLU A 355 16.02 -5.93 12.27
CA GLU A 355 15.73 -7.00 13.24
C GLU A 355 14.23 -7.15 13.48
N PHE A 356 13.52 -6.02 13.64
CA PHE A 356 12.08 -6.02 13.79
C PHE A 356 11.40 -6.62 12.55
N ALA A 357 11.75 -6.15 11.35
CA ALA A 357 11.19 -6.61 10.09
C ALA A 357 11.47 -8.10 9.85
N ARG A 358 12.68 -8.59 10.15
CA ARG A 358 13.03 -10.01 10.06
C ARG A 358 12.08 -10.86 10.90
N GLY A 359 11.87 -10.49 12.16
CA GLY A 359 10.98 -11.22 13.07
C GLY A 359 9.52 -11.25 12.59
N VAL A 360 9.08 -10.21 11.88
CA VAL A 360 7.73 -10.19 11.29
C VAL A 360 7.65 -11.02 10.02
N VAL A 361 8.64 -10.93 9.13
CA VAL A 361 8.70 -11.74 7.91
C VAL A 361 8.72 -13.23 8.26
N GLU A 362 9.52 -13.64 9.24
CA GLU A 362 9.56 -15.02 9.73
C GLU A 362 8.17 -15.50 10.14
N LYS A 363 7.47 -14.77 11.03
CA LYS A 363 6.11 -15.13 11.48
C LYS A 363 5.11 -15.30 10.34
N ASN A 364 5.24 -14.51 9.27
CA ASN A 364 4.29 -14.50 8.15
C ASN A 364 4.68 -15.48 7.03
N THR A 365 5.91 -16.00 7.02
CA THR A 365 6.42 -16.85 5.93
C THR A 365 6.81 -18.26 6.37
N THR A 366 6.94 -18.52 7.67
CA THR A 366 7.01 -19.89 8.21
C THR A 366 5.60 -20.44 8.43
N LYS A 367 5.03 -21.05 7.38
CA LYS A 367 3.94 -22.04 7.49
C LYS A 367 4.11 -23.13 6.45
#